data_AF-A0A1H7AKM3-F1
#
_entry.id   AF-A0A1H7AKM3-F1
#
_cell.length_a   1.000
_cell.length_b   1.000
_cell.length_c   1.000
_cell.angle_alpha   90.00
_cell.angle_beta   90.00
_cell.angle_gamma   90.00
#
_symmetry.space_group_name_H-M   'P 1'
#
loop_
_entity.id
_entity.type
_entity.pdbx_description
1 polymer ?
#
loop_
_entity_poly.entity_id
_entity_poly.type
_entity_poly.pdbx_seq_one_letter_code
_entity_poly.pdbx_strand_id
1 'polypeptide(L)'
;MKVGFSNDRSAEYMIINNLYEKTKKEYTLFYPFYYKKNRDDTNISHENKLDEAHFMICFARRPKTDAIYSLNSEITFRSSLFEHIKYFAQKGIDTIIGAPIGTSIESIGLGSTCCWFQLFPEQETEYLSCEFRRGKPYVEDDHLIKVLTEQNLKILMHDAPMHNWNEILGIIQDWNINYKMLHSGMFFNNMAGQKPIFLVYK
;
A
#
# COMPACT_ATOMS: atom_id res chain seq x y z
N MET A 1 -23.66 2.53 -11.10
CA MET A 1 -22.39 1.77 -11.15
C MET A 1 -21.30 2.74 -10.72
N LYS A 2 -20.59 2.48 -9.62
CA LYS A 2 -19.52 3.38 -9.16
C LYS A 2 -18.34 3.35 -10.14
N VAL A 3 -17.86 4.52 -10.54
CA VAL A 3 -16.73 4.72 -11.46
C VAL A 3 -15.60 5.44 -10.73
N GLY A 4 -14.34 5.13 -11.07
CA GLY A 4 -13.17 5.84 -10.56
C GLY A 4 -12.62 6.80 -11.61
N PHE A 5 -12.14 7.96 -11.20
CA PHE A 5 -11.57 8.97 -12.11
C PHE A 5 -10.04 8.87 -12.27
N SER A 6 -9.38 8.09 -11.43
CA SER A 6 -7.95 7.81 -11.51
C SER A 6 -7.71 6.34 -11.82
N ASN A 7 -6.57 6.01 -12.43
CA ASN A 7 -6.06 4.63 -12.47
C ASN A 7 -5.19 4.36 -11.24
N ASP A 8 -4.85 3.09 -11.01
CA ASP A 8 -4.05 2.68 -9.85
C ASP A 8 -2.70 3.42 -9.82
N ARG A 9 -2.07 3.61 -10.99
CA ARG A 9 -0.79 4.32 -11.11
C ARG A 9 -0.85 5.78 -10.67
N SER A 10 -1.96 6.46 -10.93
CA SER A 10 -2.15 7.85 -10.51
C SER A 10 -2.34 7.94 -9.00
N ALA A 11 -3.11 7.01 -8.42
CA ALA A 11 -3.27 6.90 -6.98
C ALA A 11 -1.93 6.63 -6.29
N GLU A 12 -1.08 5.75 -6.85
CA GLU A 12 0.28 5.48 -6.36
C GLU A 12 1.11 6.77 -6.20
N TYR A 13 1.16 7.61 -7.24
CA TYR A 13 1.91 8.88 -7.17
C TYR A 13 1.37 9.80 -6.08
N MET A 14 0.04 9.90 -5.94
CA MET A 14 -0.60 10.76 -4.94
C MET A 14 -0.28 10.30 -3.53
N ILE A 15 -0.40 9.00 -3.25
CA ILE A 15 -0.20 8.46 -1.90
C ILE A 15 1.28 8.47 -1.51
N ILE A 16 2.20 8.19 -2.43
CA ILE A 16 3.64 8.24 -2.17
C ILE A 16 4.05 9.68 -1.85
N ASN A 17 3.58 10.65 -2.65
CA ASN A 17 3.84 12.06 -2.38
C ASN A 17 3.24 12.50 -1.03
N ASN A 18 2.01 12.10 -0.74
CA ASN A 18 1.36 12.42 0.54
C ASN A 18 2.13 11.86 1.73
N LEU A 19 2.59 10.61 1.64
CA LEU A 19 3.37 9.96 2.70
C LEU A 19 4.71 10.64 2.88
N TYR A 20 5.45 10.87 1.80
CA TYR A 20 6.74 11.55 1.83
C TYR A 20 6.63 12.95 2.47
N GLU A 21 5.65 13.75 2.06
CA GLU A 21 5.47 15.10 2.64
C GLU A 21 5.21 15.07 4.15
N LYS A 22 4.55 14.02 4.66
CA LYS A 22 4.27 13.84 6.09
C LYS A 22 5.49 13.40 6.91
N THR A 23 6.45 12.73 6.28
CA THR A 23 7.54 12.03 6.99
C THR A 23 8.94 12.50 6.62
N LYS A 24 9.10 13.32 5.57
CA LYS A 24 10.41 13.80 5.07
C LYS A 24 11.26 14.60 6.06
N LYS A 25 10.68 15.05 7.18
CA LYS A 25 11.41 15.73 8.26
C LYS A 25 11.97 14.75 9.31
N GLU A 26 11.43 13.54 9.35
CA GLU A 26 11.73 12.50 10.36
C GLU A 26 12.75 11.50 9.82
N TYR A 27 12.72 11.22 8.51
CA TYR A 27 13.60 10.25 7.87
C TYR A 27 14.57 10.94 6.91
N THR A 28 15.84 10.57 7.02
CA THR A 28 16.94 10.93 6.12
C THR A 28 16.87 10.21 4.78
N LEU A 29 16.24 9.03 4.75
CA LEU A 29 16.01 8.23 3.56
C LEU A 29 14.52 7.89 3.44
N PHE A 30 13.97 8.03 2.24
CA PHE A 30 12.64 7.53 1.89
C PHE A 30 12.67 6.98 0.47
N TYR A 31 12.70 5.66 0.34
CA TYR A 31 12.90 4.95 -0.93
C TYR A 31 11.70 4.03 -1.22
N PRO A 32 10.68 4.54 -1.94
CA PRO A 32 9.60 3.73 -2.48
C PRO A 32 10.06 3.05 -3.78
N PHE A 33 9.88 1.74 -3.89
CA PHE A 33 10.22 1.03 -5.13
C PHE A 33 9.29 -0.15 -5.43
N TYR A 34 9.38 -0.63 -6.68
CA TYR A 34 8.66 -1.80 -7.15
C TYR A 34 9.66 -2.86 -7.54
N TYR A 35 9.51 -4.04 -6.95
CA TYR A 35 10.40 -5.15 -7.24
C TYR A 35 10.29 -5.62 -8.69
N LYS A 36 11.47 -5.80 -9.29
CA LYS A 36 11.69 -6.39 -10.61
C LYS A 36 12.89 -7.31 -10.50
N LYS A 37 12.62 -8.62 -10.53
CA LYS A 37 13.64 -9.70 -10.53
C LYS A 37 14.91 -9.34 -11.30
N ASN A 38 14.77 -8.93 -12.56
CA ASN A 38 15.92 -8.67 -13.45
C ASN A 38 16.70 -7.38 -13.13
N ARG A 39 16.29 -6.60 -12.12
CA ARG A 39 16.97 -5.38 -11.66
C ARG A 39 17.43 -5.51 -10.22
N ASP A 40 16.57 -6.06 -9.38
CA ASP A 40 16.80 -6.07 -7.94
C ASP A 40 17.58 -7.32 -7.48
N ASP A 41 17.60 -8.41 -8.26
CA ASP A 41 18.37 -9.64 -7.95
C ASP A 41 19.79 -9.60 -8.56
N THR A 42 20.37 -8.40 -8.69
CA THR A 42 21.72 -8.25 -9.24
C THR A 42 22.75 -8.15 -8.12
N ASN A 43 24.00 -8.56 -8.39
CA ASN A 43 25.08 -8.39 -7.43
C ASN A 43 25.22 -6.93 -6.98
N ILE A 44 25.03 -5.97 -7.90
CA ILE A 44 25.06 -4.54 -7.59
C ILE A 44 24.01 -4.18 -6.53
N SER A 45 22.80 -4.74 -6.64
CA SER A 45 21.76 -4.53 -5.64
C SER A 45 22.17 -5.11 -4.28
N HIS A 46 22.76 -6.30 -4.25
CA HIS A 46 23.21 -6.97 -3.01
C HIS A 46 24.47 -6.37 -2.37
N GLU A 47 25.31 -5.69 -3.16
CA GLU A 47 26.52 -5.02 -2.69
C GLU A 47 26.24 -3.69 -1.95
N ASN A 48 25.00 -3.19 -2.02
CA ASN A 48 24.60 -1.99 -1.28
C ASN A 48 24.61 -2.24 0.23
N LYS A 49 25.35 -1.39 0.94
CA LYS A 49 25.40 -1.36 2.41
C LYS A 49 24.39 -0.35 2.93
N LEU A 50 23.15 -0.78 3.08
CA LEU A 50 22.13 -0.05 3.82
C LEU A 50 21.74 -0.91 5.03
N ASP A 51 22.19 -0.46 6.20
CA ASP A 51 21.92 -1.09 7.49
C ASP A 51 20.94 -0.23 8.30
N GLU A 52 20.19 -0.88 9.20
CA GLU A 52 19.23 -0.24 10.10
C GLU A 52 18.18 0.60 9.35
N ALA A 53 17.61 0.05 8.28
CA ALA A 53 16.52 0.67 7.56
C ALA A 53 15.19 0.02 7.95
N HIS A 54 14.17 0.83 8.19
CA HIS A 54 12.82 0.34 8.36
C HIS A 54 12.25 -0.14 7.02
N PHE A 55 11.42 -1.17 7.07
CA PHE A 55 10.79 -1.76 5.89
C PHE A 55 9.28 -1.93 6.10
N MET A 56 8.49 -1.42 5.15
CA MET A 56 7.03 -1.56 5.15
C MET A 56 6.49 -1.81 3.75
N ILE A 57 5.28 -2.37 3.70
CA ILE A 57 4.54 -2.57 2.47
C ILE A 57 3.45 -1.52 2.33
N CYS A 58 3.33 -0.94 1.16
CA CYS A 58 2.31 0.02 0.85
C CYS A 58 1.49 -0.39 -0.37
N PHE A 59 0.18 -0.20 -0.31
CA PHE A 59 -0.72 -0.36 -1.46
C PHE A 59 -1.48 0.92 -1.75
N ALA A 60 -1.66 1.21 -3.03
CA ALA A 60 -2.54 2.27 -3.48
C ALA A 60 -3.95 1.73 -3.76
N ARG A 61 -4.95 2.45 -3.25
CA ARG A 61 -6.33 2.30 -3.70
C ARG A 61 -6.83 3.61 -4.29
N ARG A 62 -7.78 3.49 -5.21
CA ARG A 62 -8.50 4.64 -5.77
C ARG A 62 -9.94 4.69 -5.24
N PRO A 63 -10.48 5.88 -4.98
CA PRO A 63 -11.89 6.04 -4.68
C PRO A 63 -12.73 5.76 -5.93
N LYS A 64 -13.93 5.22 -5.72
CA LYS A 64 -14.99 5.15 -6.71
C LYS A 64 -16.19 5.95 -6.24
N THR A 65 -16.92 6.55 -7.18
CA THR A 65 -18.14 7.31 -6.88
C THR A 65 -19.19 7.11 -7.96
N ASP A 66 -20.45 7.40 -7.65
CA ASP A 66 -21.56 7.28 -8.59
C ASP A 66 -21.69 8.49 -9.53
N ALA A 67 -21.16 9.65 -9.13
CA ALA A 67 -21.20 10.88 -9.92
C ALA A 67 -20.05 11.84 -9.55
N ILE A 68 -19.69 12.72 -10.48
CA ILE A 68 -18.76 13.83 -10.22
C ILE A 68 -19.37 14.72 -9.12
N TYR A 69 -18.56 15.16 -8.16
CA TYR A 69 -18.98 15.97 -7.02
C TYR A 69 -20.00 15.32 -6.10
N SER A 70 -20.16 14.00 -6.17
CA SER A 70 -20.95 13.27 -5.19
C SER A 70 -20.48 13.56 -3.77
N LEU A 71 -21.42 13.55 -2.83
CA LEU A 71 -21.08 13.61 -1.41
C LEU A 71 -20.40 12.33 -0.92
N ASN A 72 -20.56 11.23 -1.67
CA ASN A 72 -20.11 9.91 -1.25
C ASN A 72 -19.10 9.32 -2.23
N SER A 73 -18.09 8.65 -1.68
CA SER A 73 -17.18 7.78 -2.41
C SER A 73 -16.93 6.49 -1.65
N GLU A 74 -16.29 5.53 -2.27
CA GLU A 74 -15.97 4.25 -1.66
C GLU A 74 -14.58 3.79 -2.06
N ILE A 75 -13.88 3.22 -1.11
CA ILE A 75 -12.68 2.44 -1.34
C ILE A 75 -13.01 0.98 -1.13
N THR A 76 -12.54 0.14 -2.03
CA THR A 76 -12.78 -1.31 -2.01
C THR A 76 -11.46 -2.02 -1.83
N PHE A 77 -11.44 -3.16 -1.13
CA PHE A 77 -10.29 -4.01 -0.91
C PHE A 77 -10.71 -5.45 -1.29
N ARG A 78 -9.80 -6.21 -1.91
CA ARG A 78 -10.12 -7.51 -2.52
C ARG A 78 -9.20 -8.59 -1.98
N SER A 79 -9.62 -9.86 -2.09
CA SER A 79 -8.86 -11.06 -1.69
C SER A 79 -7.36 -11.01 -2.04
N SER A 80 -7.01 -10.62 -3.26
CA SER A 80 -5.60 -10.54 -3.68
C SER A 80 -4.76 -9.59 -2.84
N LEU A 81 -5.34 -8.50 -2.32
CA LEU A 81 -4.66 -7.60 -1.37
C LEU A 81 -4.42 -8.30 -0.03
N PHE A 82 -5.40 -9.08 0.44
CA PHE A 82 -5.33 -9.76 1.74
C PHE A 82 -4.30 -10.88 1.75
N GLU A 83 -4.09 -11.56 0.63
CA GLU A 83 -3.01 -12.54 0.47
C GLU A 83 -1.64 -11.90 0.72
N HIS A 84 -1.40 -10.71 0.16
CA HIS A 84 -0.15 -9.97 0.40
C HIS A 84 -0.02 -9.59 1.87
N ILE A 85 -1.06 -8.99 2.46
CA ILE A 85 -1.07 -8.56 3.86
C ILE A 85 -0.76 -9.74 4.79
N LYS A 86 -1.41 -10.89 4.58
CA LYS A 86 -1.19 -12.11 5.38
C LYS A 86 0.25 -12.60 5.26
N TYR A 87 0.81 -12.64 4.04
CA TYR A 87 2.19 -13.05 3.83
C TYR A 87 3.18 -12.15 4.58
N PHE A 88 3.06 -10.82 4.46
CA PHE A 88 4.00 -9.90 5.09
C PHE A 88 3.81 -9.82 6.61
N ALA A 89 2.57 -9.91 7.11
CA ALA A 89 2.31 -10.00 8.54
C ALA A 89 2.99 -11.22 9.20
N GLN A 90 3.02 -12.38 8.51
CA GLN A 90 3.75 -13.58 8.99
C GLN A 90 5.27 -13.36 9.09
N LYS A 91 5.81 -12.39 8.36
CA LYS A 91 7.22 -11.98 8.41
C LYS A 91 7.45 -10.82 9.39
N GLY A 92 6.43 -10.37 10.11
CA GLY A 92 6.49 -9.24 11.02
C GLY A 92 6.55 -7.87 10.33
N ILE A 93 6.11 -7.78 9.06
CA ILE A 93 6.20 -6.55 8.27
C ILE A 93 4.81 -5.94 8.14
N ASP A 94 4.67 -4.72 8.61
CA ASP A 94 3.43 -3.97 8.53
C ASP A 94 3.09 -3.56 7.11
N THR A 95 1.78 -3.58 6.83
CA THR A 95 1.21 -3.12 5.57
C THR A 95 0.30 -1.93 5.81
N ILE A 96 0.49 -0.87 5.04
CA ILE A 96 -0.40 0.29 4.98
C ILE A 96 -1.05 0.39 3.61
N ILE A 97 -2.26 0.92 3.57
CA ILE A 97 -2.96 1.22 2.32
C ILE A 97 -3.29 2.70 2.30
N GLY A 98 -2.84 3.38 1.25
CA GLY A 98 -3.15 4.78 1.00
C GLY A 98 -4.20 4.91 -0.09
N ALA A 99 -5.04 5.93 0.03
CA ALA A 99 -5.94 6.32 -1.06
C ALA A 99 -6.21 7.83 -1.06
N PRO A 100 -6.20 8.49 -2.23
CA PRO A 100 -6.68 9.86 -2.33
C PRO A 100 -8.18 9.90 -2.00
N ILE A 101 -8.62 10.98 -1.34
CA ILE A 101 -10.02 11.21 -1.01
C ILE A 101 -10.55 12.29 -1.95
N GLY A 102 -11.67 12.01 -2.62
CA GLY A 102 -12.30 12.98 -3.51
C GLY A 102 -13.30 12.36 -4.47
N THR A 103 -14.12 13.21 -5.07
CA THR A 103 -15.18 12.82 -6.03
C THR A 103 -15.07 13.57 -7.37
N SER A 104 -13.95 14.23 -7.62
CA SER A 104 -13.63 14.90 -8.88
C SER A 104 -12.13 14.91 -9.14
N ILE A 105 -11.69 15.10 -10.40
CA ILE A 105 -10.26 15.15 -10.76
C ILE A 105 -9.53 16.27 -10.00
N GLU A 106 -10.18 17.42 -9.81
CA GLU A 106 -9.63 18.55 -9.04
C GLU A 106 -9.31 18.17 -7.59
N SER A 107 -10.11 17.28 -7.01
CA SER A 107 -9.90 16.79 -5.63
C SER A 107 -8.91 15.62 -5.53
N ILE A 108 -8.71 14.85 -6.61
CA ILE A 108 -7.83 13.67 -6.64
C ILE A 108 -6.58 13.90 -7.51
N GLY A 109 -5.95 15.06 -7.37
CA GLY A 109 -4.68 15.41 -8.02
C GLY A 109 -3.45 15.19 -7.14
N LEU A 110 -2.25 15.52 -7.67
CA LEU A 110 -1.04 15.59 -6.85
C LEU A 110 -1.24 16.61 -5.71
N GLY A 111 -0.89 16.23 -4.48
CA GLY A 111 -1.19 17.03 -3.28
C GLY A 111 -2.58 16.79 -2.69
N SER A 112 -3.37 15.86 -3.23
CA SER A 112 -4.65 15.43 -2.65
C SER A 112 -4.49 15.00 -1.20
N THR A 113 -5.52 15.24 -0.40
CA THR A 113 -5.65 14.58 0.90
C THR A 113 -5.81 13.08 0.69
N CYS A 114 -5.08 12.30 1.47
CA CYS A 114 -5.17 10.85 1.46
C CYS A 114 -5.72 10.32 2.79
N CYS A 115 -6.47 9.22 2.70
CA CYS A 115 -6.83 8.38 3.83
C CYS A 115 -5.85 7.20 3.89
N TRP A 116 -5.49 6.80 5.09
CA TRP A 116 -4.56 5.71 5.35
C TRP A 116 -5.26 4.63 6.16
N PHE A 117 -4.94 3.36 5.87
CA PHE A 117 -5.58 2.21 6.46
C PHE A 117 -4.56 1.14 6.85
N GLN A 118 -4.82 0.46 7.96
CA GLN A 118 -4.35 -0.90 8.22
C GLN A 118 -5.53 -1.85 8.08
N LEU A 119 -5.31 -3.02 7.50
CA LEU A 119 -6.32 -4.07 7.37
C LEU A 119 -5.89 -5.31 8.15
N PHE A 120 -6.87 -5.97 8.76
CA PHE A 120 -6.69 -7.19 9.54
C PHE A 120 -7.57 -8.31 8.96
N PRO A 121 -7.30 -8.76 7.71
CA PRO A 121 -8.18 -9.73 7.06
C PRO A 121 -8.14 -11.08 7.75
N GLU A 122 -9.32 -11.63 8.02
CA GLU A 122 -9.51 -13.01 8.49
C GLU A 122 -9.32 -14.02 7.35
N GLN A 123 -9.31 -15.33 7.66
CA GLN A 123 -9.03 -16.38 6.67
C GLN A 123 -9.98 -16.31 5.46
N GLU A 124 -11.27 -16.07 5.68
CA GLU A 124 -12.33 -16.08 4.66
C GLU A 124 -12.68 -14.69 4.09
N THR A 125 -11.95 -13.64 4.47
CA THR A 125 -12.25 -12.30 3.95
C THR A 125 -11.99 -12.25 2.44
N GLU A 126 -13.03 -12.11 1.63
CA GLU A 126 -12.90 -11.96 0.17
C GLU A 126 -12.97 -10.49 -0.28
N TYR A 127 -13.68 -9.68 0.49
CA TYR A 127 -14.00 -8.31 0.11
C TYR A 127 -14.22 -7.44 1.34
N LEU A 128 -13.66 -6.23 1.32
CA LEU A 128 -13.94 -5.17 2.30
C LEU A 128 -14.16 -3.85 1.58
N SER A 129 -14.89 -2.93 2.19
CA SER A 129 -15.05 -1.58 1.65
C SER A 129 -15.18 -0.55 2.76
N CYS A 130 -14.64 0.64 2.51
CA CYS A 130 -14.84 1.81 3.37
C CYS A 130 -15.57 2.88 2.57
N GLU A 131 -16.77 3.24 3.03
CA GLU A 131 -17.53 4.37 2.49
C GLU A 131 -16.94 5.68 3.02
N PHE A 132 -16.97 6.73 2.21
CA PHE A 132 -16.66 8.08 2.61
C PHE A 132 -17.90 8.94 2.43
N ARG A 133 -18.32 9.61 3.50
CA ARG A 133 -19.43 10.56 3.48
C ARG A 133 -18.87 11.96 3.70
N ARG A 134 -19.02 12.83 2.71
CA ARG A 134 -18.48 14.19 2.67
C ARG A 134 -16.97 14.21 2.97
N GLY A 135 -16.24 13.29 2.34
CA GLY A 135 -14.78 13.17 2.48
C GLY A 135 -14.28 12.58 3.80
N LYS A 136 -15.18 12.12 4.70
CA LYS A 136 -14.80 11.46 5.94
C LYS A 136 -15.08 9.96 5.85
N PRO A 137 -14.14 9.09 6.27
CA PRO A 137 -14.38 7.66 6.29
C PRO A 137 -15.52 7.35 7.26
N TYR A 138 -16.47 6.57 6.78
CA TYR A 138 -17.53 5.95 7.57
C TYR A 138 -17.13 4.49 7.72
N VAL A 139 -16.70 4.15 8.94
CA VAL A 139 -16.34 2.79 9.33
C VAL A 139 -17.30 2.44 10.46
N GLU A 140 -18.17 1.48 10.21
CA GLU A 140 -18.90 0.81 11.29
C GLU A 140 -17.87 0.10 12.17
N ASP A 141 -18.18 -0.22 13.44
CA ASP A 141 -17.26 -0.89 14.38
C ASP A 141 -16.83 -2.27 13.84
N ASP A 142 -15.95 -2.26 12.83
CA ASP A 142 -15.44 -3.37 12.07
C ASP A 142 -13.96 -3.48 12.41
N HIS A 143 -13.61 -4.52 13.14
CA HIS A 143 -12.25 -4.78 13.59
C HIS A 143 -11.29 -5.08 12.41
N LEU A 144 -11.81 -5.28 11.19
CA LEU A 144 -11.02 -5.63 10.00
C LEU A 144 -10.41 -4.41 9.31
N ILE A 145 -10.94 -3.20 9.52
CA ILE A 145 -10.43 -1.96 8.90
C ILE A 145 -10.11 -0.93 9.98
N LYS A 146 -8.84 -0.57 10.10
CA LYS A 146 -8.41 0.55 10.94
C LYS A 146 -8.01 1.74 10.09
N VAL A 147 -8.79 2.82 10.20
CA VAL A 147 -8.40 4.13 9.64
C VAL A 147 -7.27 4.70 10.49
N LEU A 148 -6.14 5.01 9.84
CA LEU A 148 -4.98 5.58 10.51
C LEU A 148 -5.10 7.10 10.57
N THR A 149 -5.05 7.63 11.79
CA THR A 149 -4.71 9.04 11.99
C THR A 149 -3.26 9.28 11.58
N GLU A 150 -2.89 10.53 11.35
CA GLU A 150 -1.49 10.88 11.06
C GLU A 150 -0.54 10.40 12.17
N GLN A 151 -0.95 10.55 13.44
CA GLN A 151 -0.15 10.08 14.58
C GLN A 151 0.02 8.56 14.57
N ASN A 152 -1.05 7.80 14.32
CA ASN A 152 -0.98 6.34 14.27
C ASN A 152 -0.12 5.85 13.10
N LEU A 153 -0.18 6.54 11.95
CA LEU A 153 0.69 6.24 10.81
C LEU A 153 2.16 6.46 11.15
N LYS A 154 2.50 7.57 11.82
CA LYS A 154 3.87 7.86 12.25
C LYS A 154 4.39 6.86 13.28
N ILE A 155 3.58 6.53 14.29
CA ILE A 155 3.92 5.50 15.28
C ILE A 155 4.20 4.17 14.57
N LEU A 156 3.31 3.77 13.65
CA LEU A 156 3.49 2.53 12.90
C LEU A 156 4.79 2.51 12.08
N MET A 157 5.14 3.63 11.44
CA MET A 157 6.39 3.73 10.70
C MET A 157 7.62 3.74 11.62
N HIS A 158 7.55 4.44 12.75
CA HIS A 158 8.63 4.46 13.72
C HIS A 158 8.90 3.08 14.34
N ASP A 159 7.84 2.33 14.63
CA ASP A 159 7.92 1.04 15.32
C ASP A 159 8.17 -0.14 14.36
N ALA A 160 8.20 0.10 13.05
CA ALA A 160 8.47 -0.93 12.05
C ALA A 160 9.85 -1.56 12.31
N PRO A 161 10.02 -2.89 12.18
CA PRO A 161 11.32 -3.52 12.37
C PRO A 161 12.39 -2.95 11.42
N MET A 162 13.61 -2.83 11.94
CA MET A 162 14.77 -2.46 11.16
C MET A 162 15.40 -3.71 10.55
N HIS A 163 15.84 -3.56 9.31
CA HIS A 163 16.48 -4.61 8.52
C HIS A 163 17.72 -4.06 7.84
N ASN A 164 18.63 -4.95 7.46
CA ASN A 164 19.61 -4.61 6.44
C ASN A 164 19.01 -4.85 5.03
N TRP A 165 19.66 -4.27 4.03
CA TRP A 165 19.19 -4.32 2.65
C TRP A 165 19.09 -5.75 2.09
N ASN A 166 20.01 -6.64 2.46
CA ASN A 166 19.99 -8.03 2.01
C ASN A 166 18.82 -8.81 2.59
N GLU A 167 18.45 -8.56 3.85
CA GLU A 167 17.23 -9.11 4.45
C GLU A 167 15.99 -8.63 3.71
N ILE A 168 15.89 -7.32 3.42
CA ILE A 168 14.78 -6.74 2.67
C ILE A 168 14.64 -7.42 1.30
N LEU A 169 15.72 -7.49 0.52
CA LEU A 169 15.71 -8.16 -0.78
C LEU A 169 15.34 -9.64 -0.66
N GLY A 170 15.88 -10.35 0.33
CA GLY A 170 15.56 -11.76 0.56
C GLY A 170 14.08 -12.00 0.85
N ILE A 171 13.46 -11.14 1.67
CA ILE A 171 12.02 -11.18 1.96
C ILE A 171 11.19 -10.94 0.69
N ILE A 172 11.57 -9.95 -0.12
CA ILE A 172 10.86 -9.61 -1.36
C ILE A 172 11.01 -10.72 -2.41
N GLN A 173 12.20 -11.32 -2.51
CA GLN A 173 12.47 -12.45 -3.40
C GLN A 173 11.61 -13.66 -3.00
N ASP A 174 11.60 -14.03 -1.72
CA ASP A 174 10.76 -15.09 -1.17
C ASP A 174 9.28 -14.83 -1.47
N TRP A 175 8.80 -13.61 -1.22
CA TRP A 175 7.42 -13.21 -1.55
C TRP A 175 7.10 -13.45 -3.02
N ASN A 176 7.96 -12.94 -3.93
CA ASN A 176 7.71 -13.03 -5.36
C ASN A 176 7.76 -14.49 -5.88
N ILE A 177 8.62 -15.34 -5.31
CA ILE A 177 8.66 -16.78 -5.63
C ILE A 177 7.35 -17.44 -5.20
N ASN A 178 6.96 -17.28 -3.93
CA ASN A 178 5.73 -17.88 -3.39
C ASN A 178 4.49 -17.40 -4.16
N TYR A 179 4.39 -16.09 -4.44
CA TYR A 179 3.28 -15.52 -5.19
C TYR A 179 3.18 -16.11 -6.59
N LYS A 180 4.31 -16.26 -7.31
CA LYS A 180 4.32 -16.87 -8.65
C LYS A 180 3.97 -18.36 -8.62
N MET A 181 4.40 -19.11 -7.61
CA MET A 181 4.07 -20.53 -7.48
C MET A 181 2.56 -20.73 -7.32
N LEU A 182 1.93 -19.97 -6.42
CA LEU A 182 0.49 -20.03 -6.15
C LEU A 182 -0.37 -19.57 -7.34
N HIS A 183 0.16 -18.67 -8.19
CA HIS A 183 -0.59 -18.07 -9.30
C HIS A 183 -0.09 -18.50 -10.70
N SER A 184 0.69 -19.57 -10.78
CA SER A 184 1.39 -20.04 -11.99
C SER A 184 0.46 -20.44 -13.16
N GLY A 185 -0.84 -20.62 -12.90
CA GLY A 185 -1.85 -20.98 -13.91
C GLY A 185 -2.53 -19.82 -14.65
N MET A 186 -2.32 -18.56 -14.26
CA MET A 186 -2.88 -17.42 -14.99
C MET A 186 -1.96 -17.09 -16.19
N PHE A 187 -2.38 -17.49 -17.39
CA PHE A 187 -1.64 -17.40 -18.67
C PHE A 187 -1.21 -15.99 -19.15
N PHE A 188 -1.27 -14.97 -18.29
CA PHE A 188 -0.64 -13.68 -18.53
C PHE A 188 0.09 -13.24 -17.26
N ASN A 189 1.43 -13.16 -17.33
CA ASN A 189 2.35 -12.64 -16.30
C ASN A 189 2.11 -11.17 -15.89
N ASN A 190 1.00 -10.56 -16.29
CA ASN A 190 0.51 -9.35 -15.68
C ASN A 190 -0.15 -9.78 -14.38
N MET A 191 0.51 -9.56 -13.23
CA MET A 191 -0.13 -9.62 -11.92
C MET A 191 -1.51 -8.96 -12.02
N ALA A 192 -2.57 -9.77 -12.10
CA ALA A 192 -3.95 -9.29 -12.14
C ALA A 192 -4.39 -8.77 -10.76
N GLY A 193 -3.48 -8.82 -9.77
CA GLY A 193 -3.59 -8.24 -8.45
C GLY A 193 -2.83 -6.92 -8.31
N GLN A 194 -3.11 -6.22 -7.21
CA GLN A 194 -2.47 -4.95 -6.91
C GLN A 194 -1.01 -5.16 -6.54
N LYS A 195 -0.11 -4.40 -7.17
CA LYS A 195 1.32 -4.53 -6.89
C LYS A 195 1.68 -3.82 -5.59
N PRO A 196 2.42 -4.47 -4.69
CA PRO A 196 2.96 -3.79 -3.52
C PRO A 196 3.98 -2.73 -3.94
N ILE A 197 3.97 -1.62 -3.22
CA ILE A 197 5.05 -0.65 -3.17
C ILE A 197 5.88 -1.00 -1.93
N PHE A 198 7.17 -1.25 -2.14
CA PHE A 198 8.10 -1.50 -1.05
C PHE A 198 8.63 -0.17 -0.54
N LEU A 199 8.45 0.11 0.74
CA LEU A 199 8.92 1.34 1.38
C LEU A 199 10.11 1.02 2.27
N VAL A 200 11.27 1.58 1.93
CA VAL A 200 12.48 1.51 2.76
C VAL A 200 12.85 2.92 3.20
N TYR A 201 13.06 3.11 4.50
CA TYR A 201 13.30 4.44 5.07
C TYR A 201 14.19 4.38 6.30
N LYS A 202 14.87 5.50 6.60
CA LYS A 202 15.82 5.62 7.71
C LYS A 202 15.84 7.05 8.24
#